data_AF-A0A167NU83-F1
#
_entry.id   AF-A0A167NU83-F1
#
_cell.length_a   1.000
_cell.length_b   1.000
_cell.length_c   1.000
_cell.angle_alpha   90.00
_cell.angle_beta   90.00
_cell.angle_gamma   90.00
#
_symmetry.space_group_name_H-M   'P 1'
#
loop_
_entity.id
_entity.type
_entity.pdbx_description
1 polymer ?
#
loop_
_entity_poly.entity_id
_entity_poly.type
_entity_poly.pdbx_seq_one_letter_code
_entity_poly.pdbx_strand_id
1 'polypeptide(L)'
;MAKAVVQISAMSVLYLLIAGCGGSSSSDDGSNVTGEQNNVPSCSPNQLVTPRGSGSVSVSSSLQCTDADGDTLTFEPSIIESDNIATGEYSVSISVSDGRGGQTSVQLQYQITNQSPQCSQANQPSIPSSSESLNIASYLSCSDSNGDAVTLTPQSIDISNLANGNYQQQVTYSDGELNATLTFEYTINDEAQVELTRCERITQSVSLSPESDVTVTCDADYAYITSDTYPGHDLMNGITATNEQIPVPAIGYAAPIKLEPHTATTPTTIDAALGVAVNGVPIYDYSAAGELDLFNYDPNIDTVKLGQLDNCGGHAGRGDDYHYHAAPTCMMDAMENRSDDTIIGWGYDGYPLYGFNHPDGSAISDGDLELCNGLPDEDFGYRYHLSNAPPYVFQCLVGEVNTAILPRVAPLSGGGDRGDLRPPAGDVQNLTHTIDSDGKRTMSYDYQGENYYVTYTPSKSQANCYDFEMKAISNNGAIQTGTYCR
;
A
#
# COMPACT_ATOMS: atom_id res chain seq x y z
N MET A 1 22.68 -18.49 -31.24
CA MET A 1 23.16 -19.82 -30.80
C MET A 1 22.30 -20.25 -29.63
N ALA A 2 21.67 -21.42 -29.73
CA ALA A 2 21.10 -22.28 -28.68
C ALA A 2 19.84 -22.96 -29.25
N LYS A 3 19.99 -24.18 -29.75
CA LYS A 3 18.88 -25.09 -30.07
C LYS A 3 18.52 -25.82 -28.77
N ALA A 4 17.32 -25.64 -28.26
CA ALA A 4 16.75 -26.51 -27.24
C ALA A 4 15.98 -27.63 -27.94
N VAL A 5 16.42 -28.87 -27.75
CA VAL A 5 15.74 -30.09 -28.18
C VAL A 5 15.01 -30.61 -26.94
N VAL A 6 13.69 -30.75 -27.01
CA VAL A 6 12.89 -31.38 -25.96
C VAL A 6 12.57 -32.81 -26.39
N GLN A 7 13.09 -33.77 -25.63
CA GLN A 7 12.72 -35.18 -25.70
C GLN A 7 11.36 -35.37 -25.04
N ILE A 8 10.46 -36.11 -25.71
CA ILE A 8 9.24 -36.63 -25.09
C ILE A 8 9.42 -38.13 -24.86
N SER A 9 9.22 -38.50 -23.60
CA SER A 9 9.39 -39.80 -22.98
C SER A 9 8.38 -40.82 -23.50
N ALA A 10 8.86 -41.95 -24.01
CA ALA A 10 8.01 -43.12 -24.27
C ALA A 10 7.80 -43.91 -22.97
N MET A 11 6.55 -44.02 -22.52
CA MET A 11 6.17 -44.87 -21.39
C MET A 11 5.64 -46.20 -21.93
N SER A 12 6.35 -47.29 -21.63
CA SER A 12 5.95 -48.67 -21.92
C SER A 12 5.26 -49.31 -20.71
N VAL A 13 4.14 -50.00 -20.93
CA VAL A 13 3.53 -51.02 -20.03
C VAL A 13 2.90 -52.07 -20.98
N LEU A 14 3.49 -53.24 -21.22
CA LEU A 14 3.63 -54.48 -20.45
C LEU A 14 2.53 -55.54 -20.75
N TYR A 15 2.92 -56.52 -21.58
CA TYR A 15 2.58 -57.95 -21.69
C TYR A 15 1.12 -58.48 -21.60
N LEU A 16 0.77 -59.34 -22.58
CA LEU A 16 0.59 -60.77 -22.30
C LEU A 16 0.81 -61.63 -23.57
N LEU A 17 1.78 -62.55 -23.47
CA LEU A 17 2.05 -63.64 -24.41
C LEU A 17 1.22 -64.86 -24.00
N ILE A 18 0.51 -65.51 -24.93
CA ILE A 18 0.21 -66.93 -24.83
C ILE A 18 0.52 -67.59 -26.17
N ALA A 19 1.43 -68.56 -26.12
CA ALA A 19 1.83 -69.45 -27.20
C ALA A 19 0.82 -70.59 -27.40
N GLY A 20 0.72 -71.11 -28.63
CA GLY A 20 0.01 -72.35 -28.90
C GLY A 20 0.30 -72.90 -30.30
N CYS A 21 0.87 -74.11 -30.34
CA CYS A 21 1.17 -74.97 -31.49
C CYS A 21 0.04 -75.02 -32.55
N GLY A 22 0.25 -75.24 -33.84
CA GLY A 22 1.10 -76.23 -34.50
C GLY A 22 0.24 -77.36 -35.07
N GLY A 23 0.24 -77.50 -36.40
CA GLY A 23 0.12 -78.80 -37.07
C GLY A 23 -1.25 -79.31 -37.55
N SER A 24 -1.23 -79.76 -38.81
CA SER A 24 -1.97 -80.89 -39.42
C SER A 24 -3.45 -80.75 -39.83
N SER A 25 -3.61 -80.58 -41.15
CA SER A 25 -4.32 -81.46 -42.11
C SER A 25 -5.75 -81.97 -41.82
N SER A 26 -6.59 -81.56 -42.77
CA SER A 26 -7.51 -82.36 -43.62
C SER A 26 -8.89 -82.81 -43.10
N SER A 27 -9.86 -82.37 -43.92
CA SER A 27 -11.07 -83.02 -44.45
C SER A 27 -12.41 -82.92 -43.70
N ASP A 28 -13.35 -82.35 -44.47
CA ASP A 28 -14.82 -82.54 -44.57
C ASP A 28 -15.66 -82.07 -43.37
N ASP A 29 -16.86 -81.50 -43.50
CA ASP A 29 -17.82 -81.37 -44.61
C ASP A 29 -18.72 -80.13 -44.35
N GLY A 30 -19.42 -79.66 -45.37
CA GLY A 30 -19.91 -78.28 -45.50
C GLY A 30 -21.04 -77.80 -44.59
N SER A 31 -21.10 -76.47 -44.47
CA SER A 31 -22.35 -75.72 -44.50
C SER A 31 -22.07 -74.33 -45.09
N ASN A 32 -22.90 -73.96 -46.08
CA ASN A 32 -22.79 -72.73 -46.86
C ASN A 32 -23.38 -71.58 -46.03
N VAL A 33 -22.53 -70.75 -45.44
CA VAL A 33 -22.91 -69.43 -44.93
C VAL A 33 -22.35 -68.43 -45.93
N THR A 34 -23.24 -67.67 -46.58
CA THR A 34 -22.85 -66.52 -47.41
C THR A 34 -22.00 -65.58 -46.56
N GLY A 35 -20.70 -65.50 -46.83
CA GLY A 35 -19.85 -64.49 -46.21
C GLY A 35 -20.35 -63.12 -46.64
N GLU A 36 -20.86 -62.34 -45.69
CA GLU A 36 -21.07 -60.91 -45.90
C GLU A 36 -19.71 -60.32 -46.30
N GLN A 37 -19.66 -59.70 -47.47
CA GLN A 37 -18.43 -59.14 -48.03
C GLN A 37 -18.12 -57.85 -47.27
N ASN A 38 -17.13 -57.87 -46.37
CA ASN A 38 -16.74 -56.72 -45.57
C ASN A 38 -16.10 -55.61 -46.42
N ASN A 39 -16.82 -54.52 -46.66
CA ASN A 39 -16.41 -53.43 -47.53
C ASN A 39 -15.59 -52.38 -46.76
N VAL A 40 -14.55 -51.85 -47.43
CA VAL A 40 -13.73 -50.78 -46.84
C VAL A 40 -14.54 -49.47 -46.79
N PRO A 41 -14.52 -48.73 -45.67
CA PRO A 41 -15.21 -47.45 -45.57
C PRO A 41 -14.74 -46.44 -46.64
N SER A 42 -15.67 -45.66 -47.19
CA SER A 42 -15.37 -44.57 -48.12
C SER A 42 -15.60 -43.24 -47.44
N CYS A 43 -14.60 -42.38 -47.41
CA CYS A 43 -14.63 -41.12 -46.68
C CYS A 43 -14.10 -39.97 -47.53
N SER A 44 -14.72 -38.79 -47.40
CA SER A 44 -14.25 -37.54 -47.99
C SER A 44 -14.16 -36.43 -46.93
N PRO A 45 -13.08 -35.62 -46.92
CA PRO A 45 -12.91 -34.59 -45.92
C PRO A 45 -13.67 -33.30 -46.29
N ASN A 46 -14.24 -32.65 -45.28
CA ASN A 46 -14.68 -31.25 -45.36
C ASN A 46 -13.61 -30.33 -44.76
N GLN A 47 -13.66 -29.04 -45.08
CA GLN A 47 -12.79 -28.06 -44.46
C GLN A 47 -13.21 -27.84 -43.00
N LEU A 48 -12.26 -27.97 -42.06
CA LEU A 48 -12.47 -27.68 -40.65
C LEU A 48 -11.78 -26.36 -40.30
N VAL A 49 -12.54 -25.42 -39.73
CA VAL A 49 -12.00 -24.17 -39.17
C VAL A 49 -12.43 -24.10 -37.72
N THR A 50 -11.47 -23.97 -36.81
CA THR A 50 -11.73 -23.90 -35.37
C THR A 50 -10.97 -22.72 -34.74
N PRO A 51 -11.60 -21.93 -33.85
CA PRO A 51 -10.89 -20.94 -33.08
C PRO A 51 -9.95 -21.59 -32.05
N ARG A 52 -8.78 -20.99 -31.80
CA ARG A 52 -7.90 -21.35 -30.68
C ARG A 52 -8.69 -21.26 -29.36
N GLY A 53 -8.52 -22.26 -28.49
CA GLY A 53 -9.20 -22.32 -27.19
C GLY A 53 -10.61 -22.94 -27.23
N SER A 54 -10.99 -23.61 -28.32
CA SER A 54 -12.29 -24.30 -28.44
C SER A 54 -12.30 -25.70 -27.79
N GLY A 55 -11.21 -26.12 -27.13
CA GLY A 55 -11.05 -27.47 -26.60
C GLY A 55 -10.88 -28.53 -27.69
N SER A 56 -11.39 -29.73 -27.41
CA SER A 56 -11.34 -30.89 -28.31
C SER A 56 -12.48 -30.86 -29.34
N VAL A 57 -12.13 -30.81 -30.63
CA VAL A 57 -13.08 -30.80 -31.74
C VAL A 57 -13.21 -32.21 -32.35
N SER A 58 -14.44 -32.72 -32.47
CA SER A 58 -14.69 -34.05 -33.03
C SER A 58 -14.42 -34.11 -34.54
N VAL A 59 -13.56 -35.03 -34.95
CA VAL A 59 -13.19 -35.28 -36.36
C VAL A 59 -14.37 -35.82 -37.17
N SER A 60 -15.26 -36.60 -36.57
CA SER A 60 -16.38 -37.24 -37.27
C SER A 60 -17.35 -36.23 -37.87
N SER A 61 -17.44 -35.02 -37.31
CA SER A 61 -18.26 -33.93 -37.84
C SER A 61 -17.72 -33.32 -39.14
N SER A 62 -16.43 -33.53 -39.41
CA SER A 62 -15.69 -32.93 -40.53
C SER A 62 -15.37 -33.94 -41.64
N LEU A 63 -15.87 -35.18 -41.53
CA LEU A 63 -15.72 -36.22 -42.54
C LEU A 63 -17.09 -36.72 -42.99
N GLN A 64 -17.28 -36.85 -44.30
CA GLN A 64 -18.42 -37.56 -44.87
C GLN A 64 -17.98 -38.98 -45.19
N CYS A 65 -18.35 -39.92 -44.31
CA CYS A 65 -18.02 -41.33 -44.43
C CYS A 65 -19.27 -42.18 -44.66
N THR A 66 -19.15 -43.18 -45.52
CA THR A 66 -20.18 -44.18 -45.78
C THR A 66 -19.57 -45.57 -45.72
N ASP A 67 -20.29 -46.49 -45.10
CA ASP A 67 -20.02 -47.91 -45.10
C ASP A 67 -21.16 -48.64 -45.81
N ALA A 68 -20.83 -49.47 -46.80
CA ALA A 68 -21.84 -50.11 -47.65
C ALA A 68 -22.60 -51.23 -46.92
N ASP A 69 -22.00 -51.80 -45.88
CA ASP A 69 -22.56 -52.91 -45.10
C ASP A 69 -23.19 -52.40 -43.78
N GLY A 70 -23.08 -51.09 -43.54
CA GLY A 70 -23.74 -50.38 -42.44
C GLY A 70 -22.98 -50.47 -41.11
N ASP A 71 -21.69 -50.82 -41.14
CA ASP A 71 -20.88 -50.96 -39.94
C ASP A 71 -20.61 -49.61 -39.24
N THR A 72 -20.42 -49.69 -37.92
CA THR A 72 -20.13 -48.51 -37.11
C THR A 72 -18.67 -48.11 -37.28
N LEU A 73 -18.46 -46.88 -37.77
CA LEU A 73 -17.12 -46.37 -38.04
C LEU A 73 -16.45 -45.78 -36.80
N THR A 74 -15.15 -46.05 -36.68
CA THR A 74 -14.26 -45.48 -35.66
C THR A 74 -13.19 -44.63 -36.34
N PHE A 75 -12.73 -43.57 -35.66
CA PHE A 75 -11.82 -42.56 -36.20
C PHE A 75 -10.61 -42.43 -35.27
N GLU A 76 -9.40 -42.48 -35.83
CA GLU A 76 -8.17 -42.29 -35.07
C GLU A 76 -7.21 -41.31 -35.77
N PRO A 77 -6.89 -40.15 -35.16
CA PRO A 77 -7.48 -39.64 -33.91
C PRO A 77 -8.97 -39.27 -34.09
N SER A 78 -9.75 -39.40 -33.02
CA SER A 78 -11.18 -39.03 -33.02
C SER A 78 -11.42 -37.55 -32.73
N ILE A 79 -10.41 -36.85 -32.20
CA ILE A 79 -10.46 -35.44 -31.81
C ILE A 79 -9.24 -34.67 -32.33
N ILE A 80 -9.43 -33.37 -32.54
CA ILE A 80 -8.36 -32.39 -32.80
C ILE A 80 -8.37 -31.40 -31.63
N GLU A 81 -7.22 -31.20 -30.98
CA GLU A 81 -7.05 -30.21 -29.93
C GLU A 81 -6.79 -28.83 -30.52
N SER A 82 -7.53 -27.83 -30.03
CA SER A 82 -7.34 -26.42 -30.42
C SER A 82 -6.74 -25.57 -29.30
N ASP A 83 -6.59 -26.13 -28.09
CA ASP A 83 -6.04 -25.43 -26.94
C ASP A 83 -4.51 -25.34 -27.03
N ASN A 84 -3.97 -24.14 -26.83
CA ASN A 84 -2.53 -23.86 -26.86
C ASN A 84 -1.81 -24.21 -28.19
N ILE A 85 -2.56 -24.37 -29.29
CA ILE A 85 -1.98 -24.54 -30.61
C ILE A 85 -1.90 -23.18 -31.31
N ALA A 86 -0.78 -22.91 -31.97
CA ALA A 86 -0.59 -21.68 -32.73
C ALA A 86 -1.65 -21.53 -33.85
N THR A 87 -1.90 -20.30 -34.27
CA THR A 87 -2.78 -20.03 -35.41
C THR A 87 -2.09 -20.46 -36.71
N GLY A 88 -2.85 -21.00 -37.65
CA GLY A 88 -2.30 -21.48 -38.91
C GLY A 88 -3.07 -22.61 -39.57
N GLU A 89 -2.51 -23.07 -40.69
CA GLU A 89 -3.01 -24.19 -41.47
C GLU A 89 -2.30 -25.49 -41.08
N TYR A 90 -3.09 -26.54 -40.86
CA TYR A 90 -2.63 -27.83 -40.40
C TYR A 90 -3.23 -28.96 -41.24
N SER A 91 -2.63 -30.14 -41.14
CA SER A 91 -3.22 -31.35 -41.71
C SER A 91 -2.95 -32.55 -40.84
N VAL A 92 -3.91 -33.47 -40.77
CA VAL A 92 -3.83 -34.72 -40.02
C VAL A 92 -4.35 -35.87 -40.86
N SER A 93 -3.69 -37.02 -40.76
CA SER A 93 -4.16 -38.27 -41.39
C SER A 93 -5.09 -38.97 -40.42
N ILE A 94 -6.35 -39.16 -40.80
CA ILE A 94 -7.36 -39.84 -40.00
C ILE A 94 -7.52 -41.27 -40.51
N SER A 95 -7.27 -42.24 -39.64
CA SER A 95 -7.59 -43.64 -39.89
C SER A 95 -9.06 -43.89 -39.59
N VAL A 96 -9.81 -44.44 -40.55
CA VAL A 96 -11.22 -44.81 -40.38
C VAL A 96 -11.35 -46.32 -40.50
N SER A 97 -11.91 -46.96 -39.47
CA SER A 97 -12.08 -48.43 -39.42
C SER A 97 -13.53 -48.82 -39.15
N ASP A 98 -13.98 -49.87 -39.82
CA ASP A 98 -15.26 -50.56 -39.63
C ASP A 98 -15.28 -51.52 -38.43
N GLY A 99 -14.13 -51.74 -37.76
CA GLY A 99 -13.99 -52.70 -36.66
C GLY A 99 -14.01 -54.18 -37.07
N ARG A 100 -14.12 -54.48 -38.37
CA ARG A 100 -14.20 -55.84 -38.95
C ARG A 100 -13.09 -56.15 -39.96
N GLY A 101 -12.19 -55.20 -40.20
CA GLY A 101 -10.95 -55.37 -40.96
C GLY A 101 -10.83 -54.47 -42.18
N GLY A 102 -11.88 -53.71 -42.52
CA GLY A 102 -11.84 -52.63 -43.50
C GLY A 102 -11.32 -51.34 -42.86
N GLN A 103 -10.32 -50.76 -43.52
CA GLN A 103 -9.67 -49.55 -43.04
C GLN A 103 -9.30 -48.65 -44.23
N THR A 104 -9.57 -47.35 -44.08
CA THR A 104 -9.12 -46.33 -45.03
C THR A 104 -8.42 -45.20 -44.27
N SER A 105 -7.67 -44.36 -44.99
CA SER A 105 -7.02 -43.18 -44.43
C SER A 105 -7.40 -41.94 -45.25
N VAL A 106 -7.79 -40.88 -44.56
CA VAL A 106 -8.15 -39.60 -45.18
C VAL A 106 -7.31 -38.48 -44.60
N GLN A 107 -6.74 -37.64 -45.46
CA GLN A 107 -6.06 -36.41 -45.04
C GLN A 107 -7.10 -35.31 -44.79
N LEU A 108 -7.24 -34.88 -43.55
CA LEU A 108 -8.06 -33.74 -43.16
C LEU A 108 -7.19 -32.48 -43.06
N GLN A 109 -7.53 -31.44 -43.82
CA GLN A 109 -6.95 -30.11 -43.66
C GLN A 109 -7.80 -29.29 -42.70
N TYR A 110 -7.17 -28.59 -41.77
CA TYR A 110 -7.87 -27.75 -40.81
C TYR A 110 -7.10 -26.48 -40.50
N GLN A 111 -7.84 -25.42 -40.16
CA GLN A 111 -7.30 -24.11 -39.84
C GLN A 111 -7.62 -23.76 -38.38
N ILE A 112 -6.60 -23.34 -37.64
CA ILE A 112 -6.76 -22.72 -36.33
C ILE A 112 -6.72 -21.20 -36.49
N THR A 113 -7.81 -20.56 -36.09
CA THR A 113 -7.99 -19.10 -36.21
C THR A 113 -7.87 -18.41 -34.86
N ASN A 114 -7.44 -17.16 -34.87
CA ASN A 114 -7.47 -16.34 -33.67
C ASN A 114 -8.88 -15.79 -33.40
N GLN A 115 -9.18 -15.46 -32.14
CA GLN A 115 -10.41 -14.77 -31.76
C GLN A 115 -10.09 -13.32 -31.44
N SER A 116 -10.99 -12.39 -31.81
CA SER A 116 -10.73 -10.98 -31.54
C SER A 116 -10.99 -10.65 -30.06
N PRO A 117 -10.10 -9.91 -29.38
CA PRO A 117 -10.31 -9.49 -28.01
C PRO A 117 -11.55 -8.59 -27.92
N GLN A 118 -12.14 -8.50 -26.73
CA GLN A 118 -13.31 -7.67 -26.46
C GLN A 118 -12.99 -6.73 -25.30
N CYS A 119 -13.20 -5.43 -25.51
CA CYS A 119 -13.08 -4.42 -24.46
C CYS A 119 -14.36 -3.59 -24.41
N SER A 120 -14.82 -3.26 -23.20
CA SER A 120 -15.93 -2.34 -22.99
C SER A 120 -15.61 -1.32 -21.91
N GLN A 121 -16.13 -0.11 -22.09
CA GLN A 121 -16.07 0.93 -21.08
C GLN A 121 -17.22 0.75 -20.10
N ALA A 122 -16.91 0.57 -18.81
CA ALA A 122 -17.93 0.32 -17.80
C ALA A 122 -18.70 1.60 -17.44
N ASN A 123 -18.00 2.72 -17.29
CA ASN A 123 -18.56 4.05 -16.98
C ASN A 123 -17.74 5.15 -17.67
N GLN A 124 -18.39 6.27 -17.97
CA GLN A 124 -17.73 7.50 -18.42
C GLN A 124 -17.08 8.21 -17.21
N PRO A 125 -15.75 8.35 -17.15
CA PRO A 125 -15.11 9.08 -16.07
C PRO A 125 -15.33 10.60 -16.21
N SER A 126 -15.50 11.24 -15.06
CA SER A 126 -15.44 12.69 -14.89
C SER A 126 -14.14 13.03 -14.19
N ILE A 127 -13.27 13.78 -14.87
CA ILE A 127 -11.91 14.08 -14.44
C ILE A 127 -11.77 15.58 -14.16
N PRO A 128 -11.09 15.99 -13.07
CA PRO A 128 -10.81 17.40 -12.81
C PRO A 128 -9.94 18.01 -13.91
N SER A 129 -10.22 19.27 -14.29
CA SER A 129 -9.40 20.02 -15.26
C SER A 129 -7.95 20.28 -14.82
N SER A 130 -7.62 20.06 -13.54
CA SER A 130 -6.25 20.11 -13.00
C SER A 130 -5.42 18.84 -13.26
N SER A 131 -6.02 17.76 -13.75
CA SER A 131 -5.31 16.50 -13.97
C SER A 131 -4.40 16.58 -15.19
N GLU A 132 -3.17 16.07 -15.08
CA GLU A 132 -2.22 16.06 -16.21
C GLU A 132 -2.44 14.88 -17.15
N SER A 133 -2.81 13.72 -16.61
CA SER A 133 -2.99 12.50 -17.40
C SER A 133 -4.14 11.62 -16.90
N LEU A 134 -4.73 10.86 -17.82
CA LEU A 134 -5.80 9.91 -17.56
C LEU A 134 -5.35 8.50 -17.93
N ASN A 135 -5.22 7.61 -16.94
CA ASN A 135 -4.94 6.19 -17.18
C ASN A 135 -6.22 5.48 -17.66
N ILE A 136 -6.22 5.01 -18.90
CA ILE A 136 -7.40 4.44 -19.56
C ILE A 136 -7.71 3.03 -19.02
N ALA A 137 -6.69 2.26 -18.65
CA ALA A 137 -6.84 0.86 -18.25
C ALA A 137 -7.77 0.70 -17.02
N SER A 138 -7.78 1.69 -16.13
CA SER A 138 -8.64 1.71 -14.94
C SER A 138 -10.14 1.78 -15.24
N TYR A 139 -10.53 2.12 -16.48
CA TYR A 139 -11.92 2.34 -16.89
C TYR A 139 -12.42 1.37 -17.97
N LEU A 140 -11.56 0.46 -18.42
CA LEU A 140 -11.87 -0.54 -19.43
C LEU A 140 -11.85 -1.96 -18.86
N SER A 141 -12.86 -2.73 -19.22
CA SER A 141 -12.91 -4.17 -18.96
C SER A 141 -12.59 -4.91 -20.26
N CYS A 142 -11.39 -5.49 -20.33
CA CYS A 142 -10.92 -6.23 -21.50
C CYS A 142 -10.81 -7.73 -21.22
N SER A 143 -11.18 -8.54 -22.20
CA SER A 143 -11.13 -10.00 -22.13
C SER A 143 -10.83 -10.60 -23.50
N ASP A 144 -10.05 -11.68 -23.52
CA ASP A 144 -9.95 -12.56 -24.66
C ASP A 144 -10.49 -13.95 -24.32
N SER A 145 -11.33 -14.48 -25.20
CA SER A 145 -11.88 -15.83 -25.14
C SER A 145 -10.83 -16.95 -25.16
N ASN A 146 -9.65 -16.71 -25.74
CA ASN A 146 -8.58 -17.69 -25.86
C ASN A 146 -7.48 -17.53 -24.80
N GLY A 147 -7.61 -16.54 -23.90
CA GLY A 147 -6.69 -16.28 -22.81
C GLY A 147 -5.47 -15.41 -23.14
N ASP A 148 -5.38 -14.85 -24.34
CA ASP A 148 -4.29 -13.96 -24.73
C ASP A 148 -4.32 -12.63 -23.95
N ALA A 149 -3.12 -12.06 -23.72
CA ALA A 149 -2.98 -10.80 -23.02
C ALA A 149 -3.36 -9.63 -23.92
N VAL A 150 -4.32 -8.81 -23.46
CA VAL A 150 -4.78 -7.63 -24.20
C VAL A 150 -3.93 -6.41 -23.85
N THR A 151 -3.38 -5.75 -24.87
CA THR A 151 -2.60 -4.52 -24.78
C THR A 151 -3.41 -3.34 -25.30
N LEU A 152 -3.37 -2.20 -24.59
CA LEU A 152 -4.07 -0.96 -24.95
C LEU A 152 -3.11 0.06 -25.59
N THR A 153 -3.59 0.82 -26.56
CA THR A 153 -2.85 1.93 -27.19
C THR A 153 -3.81 3.08 -27.54
N PRO A 154 -3.67 4.26 -26.90
CA PRO A 154 -2.69 4.57 -25.84
C PRO A 154 -3.09 3.95 -24.47
N GLN A 155 -2.14 3.85 -23.54
CA GLN A 155 -2.40 3.44 -22.15
C GLN A 155 -2.89 4.61 -21.28
N SER A 156 -2.47 5.83 -21.61
CA SER A 156 -2.90 7.07 -20.96
C SER A 156 -3.20 8.16 -21.98
N ILE A 157 -4.00 9.15 -21.58
CA ILE A 157 -4.32 10.34 -22.36
C ILE A 157 -3.73 11.54 -21.63
N ASP A 158 -2.95 12.37 -22.34
CA ASP A 158 -2.56 13.69 -21.85
C ASP A 158 -3.77 14.61 -21.87
N ILE A 159 -4.15 15.10 -20.70
CA ILE A 159 -5.33 15.96 -20.51
C ILE A 159 -4.96 17.31 -19.87
N SER A 160 -3.67 17.60 -19.72
CA SER A 160 -3.10 18.80 -19.08
C SER A 160 -3.59 20.14 -19.64
N ASN A 161 -4.12 20.16 -20.87
CA ASN A 161 -4.54 21.37 -21.58
C ASN A 161 -5.99 21.32 -22.07
N LEU A 162 -6.80 20.42 -21.52
CA LEU A 162 -8.21 20.29 -21.92
C LEU A 162 -9.11 21.18 -21.07
N ALA A 163 -9.95 21.97 -21.73
CA ALA A 163 -10.98 22.77 -21.06
C ALA A 163 -12.16 21.90 -20.61
N ASN A 164 -13.02 22.43 -19.74
CA ASN A 164 -14.27 21.77 -19.36
C ASN A 164 -15.10 21.34 -20.59
N GLY A 165 -15.48 20.06 -20.64
CA GLY A 165 -16.23 19.50 -21.74
C GLY A 165 -16.20 17.98 -21.81
N ASN A 166 -16.95 17.44 -22.77
CA ASN A 166 -16.96 16.01 -23.08
C ASN A 166 -15.97 15.73 -24.22
N TYR A 167 -15.17 14.70 -24.03
CA TYR A 167 -14.12 14.30 -24.96
C TYR A 167 -14.26 12.83 -25.32
N GLN A 168 -13.73 12.49 -26.49
CA GLN A 168 -13.69 11.14 -27.01
C GLN A 168 -12.28 10.84 -27.52
N GLN A 169 -11.76 9.67 -27.20
CA GLN A 169 -10.47 9.18 -27.68
C GLN A 169 -10.65 7.80 -28.29
N GLN A 170 -10.11 7.58 -29.49
CA GLN A 170 -10.06 6.23 -30.05
C GLN A 170 -8.94 5.45 -29.36
N VAL A 171 -9.28 4.31 -28.77
CA VAL A 171 -8.35 3.39 -28.12
C VAL A 171 -8.29 2.12 -28.95
N THR A 172 -7.08 1.74 -29.36
CA THR A 172 -6.82 0.46 -30.01
C THR A 172 -6.47 -0.56 -28.94
N TYR A 173 -7.02 -1.76 -29.05
CA TYR A 173 -6.67 -2.88 -28.18
C TYR A 173 -6.34 -4.11 -29.03
N SER A 174 -5.32 -4.84 -28.58
CA SER A 174 -4.66 -5.90 -29.36
C SER A 174 -4.30 -7.08 -28.48
N ASP A 175 -4.42 -8.29 -29.01
CA ASP A 175 -3.88 -9.52 -28.43
C ASP A 175 -2.50 -9.90 -29.02
N GLY A 176 -1.95 -9.05 -29.91
CA GLY A 176 -0.70 -9.28 -30.65
C GLY A 176 -0.88 -9.85 -32.05
N GLU A 177 -2.03 -10.42 -32.39
CA GLU A 177 -2.36 -10.97 -33.72
C GLU A 177 -3.50 -10.18 -34.40
N LEU A 178 -4.53 -9.81 -33.63
CA LEU A 178 -5.70 -9.06 -34.05
C LEU A 178 -5.81 -7.75 -33.28
N ASN A 179 -6.41 -6.75 -33.94
CA ASN A 179 -6.62 -5.42 -33.36
C ASN A 179 -8.09 -5.02 -33.52
N ALA A 180 -8.62 -4.36 -32.51
CA ALA A 180 -9.93 -3.70 -32.56
C ALA A 180 -9.84 -2.33 -31.89
N THR A 181 -10.87 -1.51 -32.09
CA THR A 181 -10.91 -0.14 -31.56
C THR A 181 -12.22 0.14 -30.85
N LEU A 182 -12.16 0.90 -29.76
CA LEU A 182 -13.32 1.48 -29.08
C LEU A 182 -13.18 3.00 -28.99
N THR A 183 -14.32 3.68 -28.90
CA THR A 183 -14.39 5.09 -28.54
C THR A 183 -14.48 5.19 -27.03
N PHE A 184 -13.44 5.75 -26.40
CA PHE A 184 -13.39 6.01 -24.98
C PHE A 184 -13.91 7.42 -24.71
N GLU A 185 -15.00 7.53 -23.97
CA GLU A 185 -15.63 8.81 -23.65
C GLU A 185 -15.22 9.24 -22.24
N TYR A 186 -14.93 10.52 -22.04
CA TYR A 186 -14.62 11.09 -20.72
C TYR A 186 -15.08 12.54 -20.64
N THR A 187 -15.26 13.06 -19.44
CA THR A 187 -15.62 14.46 -19.20
C THR A 187 -14.51 15.11 -18.41
N ILE A 188 -14.04 16.28 -18.87
CA ILE A 188 -13.25 17.19 -18.05
C ILE A 188 -14.23 18.15 -17.42
N ASN A 189 -14.26 18.23 -16.10
CA ASN A 189 -15.08 19.21 -15.39
C ASN A 189 -14.17 20.17 -14.64
N ASP A 190 -14.47 21.47 -14.76
CA ASP A 190 -14.11 22.41 -13.72
C ASP A 190 -15.00 22.06 -12.53
N GLU A 191 -14.58 21.13 -11.69
CA GLU A 191 -14.87 21.38 -10.29
C GLU A 191 -14.23 22.73 -10.02
N ALA A 192 -15.05 23.71 -9.62
CA ALA A 192 -14.51 24.92 -9.06
C ALA A 192 -13.64 24.46 -7.88
N GLN A 193 -12.34 24.29 -8.12
CA GLN A 193 -11.33 24.32 -7.09
C GLN A 193 -11.51 25.71 -6.52
N VAL A 194 -12.35 25.83 -5.49
CA VAL A 194 -12.20 26.91 -4.55
C VAL A 194 -10.82 26.64 -4.01
N GLU A 195 -9.81 27.33 -4.59
CA GLU A 195 -8.45 27.34 -4.07
C GLU A 195 -8.58 27.56 -2.57
N LEU A 196 -8.40 26.47 -1.82
CA LEU A 196 -8.57 26.49 -0.40
C LEU A 196 -7.53 27.46 0.12
N THR A 197 -7.98 28.45 0.86
CA THR A 197 -7.05 29.31 1.59
C THR A 197 -6.13 28.44 2.44
N ARG A 198 -4.93 28.95 2.78
CA ARG A 198 -4.00 28.19 3.62
C ARG A 198 -4.65 27.73 4.93
N CYS A 199 -5.48 28.58 5.53
CA CYS A 199 -6.27 28.26 6.71
C CYS A 199 -7.22 27.06 6.48
N GLU A 200 -7.92 27.01 5.34
CA GLU A 200 -8.82 25.90 5.01
C GLU A 200 -8.06 24.60 4.77
N ARG A 201 -6.87 24.65 4.13
CA ARG A 201 -6.01 23.46 3.95
C ARG A 201 -5.50 22.92 5.28
N ILE A 202 -5.05 23.79 6.19
CA ILE A 202 -4.66 23.41 7.55
C ILE A 202 -5.86 22.80 8.28
N THR A 203 -7.03 23.43 8.22
CA THR A 203 -8.27 22.93 8.82
C THR A 203 -8.64 21.55 8.28
N GLN A 204 -8.53 21.35 6.97
CA GLN A 204 -8.80 20.06 6.33
C GLN A 204 -7.81 18.98 6.80
N SER A 205 -6.52 19.28 6.88
CA SER A 205 -5.53 18.32 7.39
C SER A 205 -5.82 17.88 8.83
N VAL A 206 -6.21 18.81 9.70
CA VAL A 206 -6.59 18.52 11.09
C VAL A 206 -7.88 17.71 11.16
N SER A 207 -8.82 17.91 10.22
CA SER A 207 -10.06 17.11 10.18
C SER A 207 -9.84 15.62 9.88
N LEU A 208 -8.65 15.24 9.38
CA LEU A 208 -8.24 13.84 9.18
C LEU A 208 -7.57 13.23 10.43
N SER A 209 -7.36 14.02 11.48
CA SER A 209 -6.84 13.55 12.76
C SER A 209 -7.77 12.52 13.40
N PRO A 210 -7.24 11.50 14.10
CA PRO A 210 -8.04 10.62 14.95
C PRO A 210 -8.61 11.33 16.19
N GLU A 211 -8.07 12.50 16.55
CA GLU A 211 -8.47 13.26 17.74
C GLU A 211 -9.56 14.29 17.41
N SER A 212 -10.67 14.22 18.14
CA SER A 212 -11.86 15.06 17.91
C SER A 212 -11.85 16.43 18.60
N ASP A 213 -10.91 16.64 19.53
CA ASP A 213 -10.79 17.84 20.36
C ASP A 213 -9.77 18.85 19.81
N VAL A 214 -9.06 18.51 18.74
CA VAL A 214 -8.15 19.42 18.04
C VAL A 214 -8.95 20.38 17.17
N THR A 215 -8.67 21.67 17.32
CA THR A 215 -9.39 22.73 16.59
C THR A 215 -8.43 23.67 15.87
N VAL A 216 -8.92 24.29 14.79
CA VAL A 216 -8.16 25.30 14.02
C VAL A 216 -8.92 26.62 14.06
N THR A 217 -8.21 27.69 14.41
CA THR A 217 -8.68 29.07 14.25
C THR A 217 -7.63 29.88 13.52
N CYS A 218 -8.01 30.88 12.72
CA CYS A 218 -7.06 31.65 11.94
C CYS A 218 -7.26 33.15 12.14
N ASP A 219 -6.16 33.87 12.20
CA ASP A 219 -6.13 35.32 12.04
C ASP A 219 -5.53 35.70 10.67
N ALA A 220 -4.97 36.91 10.54
CA ALA A 220 -4.38 37.37 9.30
C ALA A 220 -3.01 36.72 8.98
N ASP A 221 -2.28 36.28 10.00
CA ASP A 221 -0.88 35.87 9.90
C ASP A 221 -0.69 34.37 10.21
N TYR A 222 -1.53 33.80 11.09
CA TYR A 222 -1.39 32.44 11.61
C TYR A 222 -2.69 31.65 11.63
N ALA A 223 -2.58 30.34 11.41
CA ALA A 223 -3.53 29.35 11.89
C ALA A 223 -3.05 28.81 13.25
N TYR A 224 -3.94 28.74 14.22
CA TYR A 224 -3.69 28.19 15.55
C TYR A 224 -4.32 26.80 15.66
N ILE A 225 -3.50 25.76 15.62
CA ILE A 225 -3.91 24.39 15.92
C ILE A 225 -3.91 24.24 17.44
N THR A 226 -5.11 24.12 18.05
CA THR A 226 -5.29 24.10 19.50
C THR A 226 -5.69 22.71 19.99
N SER A 227 -5.02 22.22 21.03
CA SER A 227 -5.22 20.89 21.62
C SER A 227 -4.90 20.87 23.14
N ASP A 228 -4.94 19.70 23.75
CA ASP A 228 -4.39 19.44 25.09
C ASP A 228 -3.08 18.63 25.07
N THR A 229 -2.45 18.46 23.89
CA THR A 229 -1.23 17.67 23.66
C THR A 229 -1.28 16.22 24.15
N TYR A 230 -2.45 15.66 24.47
CA TYR A 230 -2.60 14.33 25.07
C TYR A 230 -3.41 13.42 24.14
N PRO A 231 -2.76 12.67 23.23
CA PRO A 231 -3.48 11.88 22.25
C PRO A 231 -4.10 10.62 22.89
N GLY A 232 -5.14 10.07 22.25
CA GLY A 232 -5.89 8.91 22.73
C GLY A 232 -5.20 7.55 22.49
N HIS A 233 -4.04 7.54 21.83
CA HIS A 233 -3.28 6.31 21.57
C HIS A 233 -2.40 5.89 22.76
N ASP A 234 -1.64 4.81 22.60
CA ASP A 234 -0.72 4.30 23.62
C ASP A 234 0.39 5.33 23.94
N LEU A 235 0.81 5.43 25.20
CA LEU A 235 1.82 6.41 25.63
C LEU A 235 2.85 5.73 26.53
N MET A 236 4.12 6.13 26.40
CA MET A 236 5.27 5.74 27.25
C MET A 236 5.67 4.25 27.18
N ASN A 237 4.77 3.35 26.77
CA ASN A 237 5.07 1.93 26.62
C ASN A 237 6.07 1.70 25.48
N GLY A 238 7.13 0.93 25.74
CA GLY A 238 8.23 0.69 24.79
C GLY A 238 9.53 1.42 25.15
N ILE A 239 9.45 2.43 26.02
CA ILE A 239 10.64 3.14 26.52
C ILE A 239 11.53 2.20 27.31
N THR A 240 12.81 2.14 26.94
CA THR A 240 13.84 1.36 27.66
C THR A 240 14.73 2.24 28.52
N ALA A 241 14.84 3.54 28.24
CA ALA A 241 15.58 4.50 29.07
C ALA A 241 14.67 5.68 29.44
N THR A 242 13.91 5.52 30.53
CA THR A 242 12.95 6.55 30.96
C THR A 242 13.64 7.81 31.48
N ASN A 243 13.05 8.97 31.21
CA ASN A 243 13.40 10.25 31.84
C ASN A 243 12.61 10.52 33.13
N GLU A 244 11.86 9.52 33.61
CA GLU A 244 11.01 9.54 34.79
C GLU A 244 9.88 10.59 34.76
N GLN A 245 9.47 11.02 33.57
CA GLN A 245 8.34 11.93 33.35
C GLN A 245 7.15 11.17 32.76
N ILE A 246 5.94 11.66 32.99
CA ILE A 246 4.69 11.02 32.55
C ILE A 246 3.77 12.12 32.05
N PRO A 247 3.11 11.95 30.89
CA PRO A 247 2.36 13.05 30.30
C PRO A 247 1.09 13.33 31.10
N VAL A 248 0.70 14.60 31.14
CA VAL A 248 -0.61 15.09 31.56
C VAL A 248 -1.08 16.18 30.58
N PRO A 249 -2.40 16.30 30.34
CA PRO A 249 -2.94 17.26 29.38
C PRO A 249 -2.47 18.72 29.54
N ALA A 250 -2.00 19.31 28.45
CA ALA A 250 -1.67 20.73 28.26
C ALA A 250 -2.82 21.52 27.63
N ILE A 251 -3.91 21.65 28.38
CA ILE A 251 -5.12 22.32 27.89
C ILE A 251 -4.79 23.73 27.38
N GLY A 252 -5.17 24.01 26.13
CA GLY A 252 -5.01 25.31 25.51
C GLY A 252 -3.63 25.54 24.88
N TYR A 253 -2.85 24.47 24.66
CA TYR A 253 -1.70 24.52 23.78
C TYR A 253 -2.16 24.93 22.38
N ALA A 254 -1.63 26.05 21.87
CA ALA A 254 -2.02 26.60 20.58
C ALA A 254 -0.76 26.80 19.71
N ALA A 255 -0.61 25.95 18.69
CA ALA A 255 0.49 25.97 17.75
C ALA A 255 0.25 26.99 16.62
N PRO A 256 1.05 28.07 16.52
CA PRO A 256 0.92 29.09 15.47
C PRO A 256 1.62 28.63 14.19
N ILE A 257 0.84 28.25 13.18
CA ILE A 257 1.30 27.87 11.84
C ILE A 257 1.21 29.10 10.94
N LYS A 258 2.34 29.57 10.42
CA LYS A 258 2.39 30.74 9.54
C LYS A 258 1.58 30.48 8.26
N LEU A 259 0.67 31.40 7.92
CA LEU A 259 -0.19 31.26 6.73
C LEU A 259 0.56 31.58 5.43
N GLU A 260 1.49 32.53 5.48
CA GLU A 260 2.30 32.96 4.33
C GLU A 260 3.78 32.66 4.60
N PRO A 261 4.26 31.43 4.32
CA PRO A 261 5.64 31.07 4.57
C PRO A 261 6.59 31.77 3.59
N HIS A 262 7.75 32.16 4.10
CA HIS A 262 8.86 32.68 3.30
C HIS A 262 10.14 31.97 3.74
N THR A 263 10.99 31.60 2.78
CA THR A 263 12.27 30.96 3.07
C THR A 263 13.15 31.91 3.89
N ALA A 264 13.72 31.41 4.99
CA ALA A 264 14.68 32.14 5.80
C ALA A 264 16.07 32.13 5.15
N THR A 265 16.92 33.09 5.51
CA THR A 265 18.32 33.11 5.04
C THR A 265 19.17 31.99 5.62
N THR A 266 18.77 31.47 6.78
CA THR A 266 19.43 30.38 7.51
C THR A 266 18.37 29.53 8.21
N PRO A 267 18.54 28.20 8.29
CA PRO A 267 17.65 27.36 9.07
C PRO A 267 17.60 27.78 10.53
N THR A 268 16.45 27.58 11.16
CA THR A 268 16.21 27.87 12.57
C THR A 268 16.12 26.59 13.38
N THR A 269 16.93 26.48 14.43
CA THR A 269 16.80 25.50 15.52
C THR A 269 16.20 26.17 16.74
N ILE A 270 15.49 25.39 17.55
CA ILE A 270 14.87 25.88 18.77
C ILE A 270 14.94 24.77 19.80
N ASP A 271 15.35 25.11 21.03
CA ASP A 271 15.16 24.24 22.20
C ASP A 271 13.67 24.25 22.61
N ALA A 272 12.81 23.73 21.74
CA ALA A 272 11.35 23.62 21.86
C ALA A 272 10.79 22.78 20.69
N ALA A 273 9.47 22.61 20.68
CA ALA A 273 8.78 22.14 19.49
C ALA A 273 9.13 23.02 18.28
N LEU A 274 9.30 22.37 17.13
CA LEU A 274 9.48 23.00 15.83
C LEU A 274 8.15 23.05 15.06
N GLY A 275 7.19 22.20 15.44
CA GLY A 275 5.88 22.14 14.81
C GLY A 275 4.87 21.35 15.63
N VAL A 276 3.80 20.94 14.97
CA VAL A 276 2.71 20.18 15.58
C VAL A 276 2.18 19.14 14.58
N ALA A 277 1.85 17.95 15.07
CA ALA A 277 1.14 16.94 14.29
C ALA A 277 -0.34 17.30 14.15
N VAL A 278 -1.05 16.69 13.19
CA VAL A 278 -2.49 16.97 12.98
C VAL A 278 -3.37 16.57 14.17
N ASN A 279 -2.90 15.66 15.03
CA ASN A 279 -3.52 15.34 16.31
C ASN A 279 -3.21 16.34 17.44
N GLY A 280 -2.58 17.47 17.11
CA GLY A 280 -2.30 18.52 18.08
C GLY A 280 -1.13 18.22 19.02
N VAL A 281 -0.37 17.14 18.80
CA VAL A 281 0.81 16.82 19.59
C VAL A 281 2.03 17.59 19.06
N PRO A 282 2.83 18.24 19.92
CA PRO A 282 4.05 18.93 19.50
C PRO A 282 5.07 18.00 18.83
N ILE A 283 5.81 18.52 17.86
CA ILE A 283 6.92 17.81 17.19
C ILE A 283 8.22 18.54 17.52
N TYR A 284 9.16 17.81 18.10
CA TYR A 284 10.52 18.26 18.42
C TYR A 284 11.51 17.65 17.42
N ASP A 285 12.73 18.18 17.38
CA ASP A 285 13.83 17.54 16.65
C ASP A 285 14.22 16.20 17.27
N TYR A 286 15.18 15.46 16.70
CA TYR A 286 15.50 14.10 17.17
C TYR A 286 16.13 14.04 18.59
N SER A 287 16.55 15.17 19.15
CA SER A 287 17.45 15.22 20.31
C SER A 287 16.77 15.31 21.68
N ALA A 288 17.46 14.78 22.68
CA ALA A 288 17.13 14.87 24.10
C ALA A 288 17.75 16.10 24.79
N ALA A 289 18.43 16.95 24.00
CA ALA A 289 19.23 18.07 24.47
C ALA A 289 18.57 19.40 24.07
N GLY A 290 19.23 20.51 24.41
CA GLY A 290 18.81 21.82 23.91
C GLY A 290 19.17 21.98 22.43
N GLU A 291 19.38 23.23 22.01
CA GLU A 291 19.60 23.59 20.61
C GLU A 291 20.69 22.76 19.90
N LEU A 292 20.35 22.24 18.72
CA LEU A 292 21.17 21.32 17.92
C LEU A 292 22.38 21.98 17.23
N ASP A 293 23.47 21.22 17.10
CA ASP A 293 24.45 21.44 16.03
C ASP A 293 23.93 20.80 14.73
N LEU A 294 23.28 21.60 13.89
CA LEU A 294 22.63 21.13 12.67
C LEU A 294 23.53 20.38 11.69
N PHE A 295 24.84 20.63 11.71
CA PHE A 295 25.75 20.08 10.72
C PHE A 295 26.47 18.83 11.20
N ASN A 296 26.32 18.45 12.47
CA ASN A 296 26.99 17.30 13.07
C ASN A 296 25.99 16.47 13.89
N TYR A 297 25.52 15.38 13.31
CA TYR A 297 24.69 14.41 14.02
C TYR A 297 25.43 13.82 15.23
N ASP A 298 24.79 13.88 16.40
CA ASP A 298 25.27 13.28 17.64
C ASP A 298 24.32 12.16 18.13
N PRO A 299 24.74 10.88 18.06
CA PRO A 299 23.93 9.77 18.55
C PRO A 299 23.78 9.74 20.09
N ASN A 300 24.58 10.48 20.84
CA ASN A 300 24.51 10.50 22.31
C ASN A 300 23.38 11.37 22.85
N ILE A 301 22.75 12.17 21.98
CA ILE A 301 21.55 12.95 22.30
C ILE A 301 20.34 12.46 21.50
N ASP A 302 20.48 11.47 20.63
CA ASP A 302 19.38 10.97 19.80
C ASP A 302 18.38 10.14 20.65
N THR A 303 17.17 10.65 20.81
CA THR A 303 16.12 10.03 21.64
C THR A 303 15.75 8.61 21.19
N VAL A 304 15.81 8.31 19.88
CA VAL A 304 15.59 6.96 19.33
C VAL A 304 16.74 6.05 19.75
N LYS A 305 18.00 6.50 19.58
CA LYS A 305 19.19 5.71 19.94
C LYS A 305 19.34 5.50 21.44
N LEU A 306 18.90 6.48 22.23
CA LEU A 306 18.90 6.42 23.67
C LEU A 306 17.77 5.52 24.22
N GLY A 307 16.81 5.09 23.40
CA GLY A 307 15.68 4.26 23.86
C GLY A 307 14.68 5.03 24.71
N GLN A 308 14.54 6.33 24.45
CA GLN A 308 13.70 7.25 25.24
C GLN A 308 12.28 7.39 24.69
N LEU A 309 12.01 6.91 23.47
CA LEU A 309 10.71 7.00 22.84
C LEU A 309 9.87 5.75 23.07
N ASP A 310 8.57 5.95 23.14
CA ASP A 310 7.58 4.89 23.17
C ASP A 310 7.35 4.29 21.77
N ASN A 311 6.47 3.29 21.71
CA ASN A 311 6.11 2.61 20.47
C ASN A 311 5.48 3.54 19.41
N CYS A 312 5.06 4.74 19.81
CA CYS A 312 4.37 5.72 18.99
C CYS A 312 5.27 6.86 18.52
N GLY A 313 6.58 6.83 18.85
CA GLY A 313 7.57 7.80 18.42
C GLY A 313 7.68 9.06 19.29
N GLY A 314 7.11 9.02 20.51
CA GLY A 314 7.11 10.15 21.43
C GLY A 314 7.40 9.79 22.87
N HIS A 315 7.44 10.79 23.74
CA HIS A 315 7.61 10.65 25.19
C HIS A 315 7.15 11.92 25.91
N ALA A 316 7.21 11.92 27.25
CA ALA A 316 6.88 13.08 28.06
C ALA A 316 8.10 13.99 28.30
N GLY A 317 7.91 15.30 28.15
CA GLY A 317 8.92 16.32 28.44
C GLY A 317 8.78 16.97 29.80
N ARG A 318 9.64 17.97 30.08
CA ARG A 318 9.70 18.63 31.40
C ARG A 318 8.42 19.33 31.79
N GLY A 319 7.58 19.68 30.81
CA GLY A 319 6.24 20.18 31.01
C GLY A 319 5.27 19.12 31.53
N ASP A 320 5.69 17.85 31.62
CA ASP A 320 4.84 16.66 31.61
C ASP A 320 3.85 16.70 30.44
N ASP A 321 4.31 17.13 29.26
CA ASP A 321 3.58 17.07 27.98
C ASP A 321 4.13 15.97 27.09
N TYR A 322 3.23 15.26 26.42
CA TYR A 322 3.63 14.29 25.41
C TYR A 322 4.00 15.00 24.11
N HIS A 323 5.09 14.59 23.48
CA HIS A 323 5.52 15.10 22.18
C HIS A 323 6.33 14.06 21.39
N TYR A 324 6.36 14.24 20.07
CA TYR A 324 7.09 13.36 19.15
C TYR A 324 8.53 13.87 18.91
N HIS A 325 9.47 12.93 18.82
CA HIS A 325 10.82 13.17 18.26
C HIS A 325 11.07 12.32 17.01
N ALA A 326 10.17 11.40 16.70
CA ALA A 326 10.21 10.51 15.55
C ALA A 326 8.83 10.44 14.88
N ALA A 327 8.69 9.58 13.88
CA ALA A 327 7.42 9.37 13.18
C ALA A 327 6.27 9.07 14.18
N PRO A 328 5.15 9.82 14.12
CA PRO A 328 3.98 9.61 14.99
C PRO A 328 3.17 8.40 14.54
N THR A 329 3.75 7.20 14.65
CA THR A 329 3.26 5.95 14.04
C THR A 329 1.84 5.61 14.49
N CYS A 330 1.55 5.68 15.78
CA CYS A 330 0.22 5.35 16.31
C CYS A 330 -0.88 6.31 15.84
N MET A 331 -0.56 7.60 15.72
CA MET A 331 -1.50 8.57 15.10
C MET A 331 -1.71 8.21 13.64
N MET A 332 -0.65 8.00 12.87
CA MET A 332 -0.73 7.66 11.44
C MET A 332 -1.50 6.36 11.18
N ASP A 333 -1.38 5.36 12.06
CA ASP A 333 -2.11 4.10 11.98
C ASP A 333 -3.61 4.26 12.32
N ALA A 334 -3.95 5.26 13.12
CA ALA A 334 -5.34 5.57 13.49
C ALA A 334 -6.06 6.51 12.51
N MET A 335 -5.34 7.19 11.60
CA MET A 335 -5.94 8.07 10.60
C MET A 335 -6.74 7.28 9.56
N GLU A 336 -8.03 7.62 9.42
CA GLU A 336 -8.88 7.04 8.38
C GLU A 336 -8.53 7.64 7.00
N ASN A 337 -8.52 6.80 5.96
CA ASN A 337 -8.25 7.20 4.57
C ASN A 337 -6.89 7.89 4.34
N ARG A 338 -5.89 7.60 5.16
CA ARG A 338 -4.52 8.10 4.95
C ARG A 338 -3.92 7.57 3.64
N SER A 339 -3.37 8.48 2.87
CA SER A 339 -2.59 8.27 1.63
C SER A 339 -1.26 9.03 1.71
N ASP A 340 -0.41 8.89 0.69
CA ASP A 340 0.92 9.52 0.72
C ASP A 340 0.87 11.05 0.60
N ASP A 341 -0.20 11.62 0.05
CA ASP A 341 -0.50 13.06 0.02
C ASP A 341 -1.19 13.58 1.30
N THR A 342 -1.37 12.72 2.31
CA THR A 342 -1.91 13.16 3.61
C THR A 342 -0.86 13.93 4.40
N ILE A 343 -1.19 15.17 4.76
CA ILE A 343 -0.38 15.99 5.67
C ILE A 343 -0.55 15.44 7.09
N ILE A 344 0.57 15.10 7.73
CA ILE A 344 0.59 14.53 9.09
C ILE A 344 0.94 15.56 10.17
N GLY A 345 1.41 16.74 9.77
CA GLY A 345 1.75 17.83 10.67
C GLY A 345 2.19 19.09 9.94
N TRP A 346 2.58 20.10 10.70
CA TRP A 346 3.02 21.39 10.19
C TRP A 346 4.19 21.94 11.01
N GLY A 347 5.22 22.44 10.33
CA GLY A 347 6.23 23.29 10.95
C GLY A 347 5.65 24.66 11.31
N TYR A 348 6.17 25.30 12.36
CA TYR A 348 5.73 26.65 12.74
C TYR A 348 6.05 27.72 11.71
N ASP A 349 6.99 27.45 10.81
CA ASP A 349 7.30 28.29 9.66
C ASP A 349 6.24 28.19 8.54
N GLY A 350 5.27 27.29 8.67
CA GLY A 350 4.11 27.17 7.79
C GLY A 350 4.20 26.02 6.79
N TYR A 351 5.32 25.31 6.68
CA TYR A 351 5.46 24.20 5.73
C TYR A 351 4.87 22.88 6.27
N PRO A 352 4.19 22.08 5.45
CA PRO A 352 3.59 20.82 5.87
C PRO A 352 4.65 19.75 6.12
N LEU A 353 4.33 18.80 6.98
CA LEU A 353 5.03 17.54 7.16
C LEU A 353 4.21 16.42 6.51
N TYR A 354 4.84 15.66 5.63
CA TYR A 354 4.30 14.45 4.99
C TYR A 354 4.93 13.17 5.57
N GLY A 355 4.38 12.02 5.18
CA GLY A 355 4.90 10.71 5.53
C GLY A 355 6.25 10.37 4.85
N PHE A 356 6.51 9.06 4.69
CA PHE A 356 7.79 8.53 4.20
C PHE A 356 7.98 8.60 2.67
N ASN A 357 6.90 8.82 1.93
CA ASN A 357 6.88 8.86 0.46
C ASN A 357 6.56 10.28 -0.02
N HIS A 358 6.81 10.53 -1.30
CA HIS A 358 6.28 11.70 -1.99
C HIS A 358 4.74 11.66 -2.04
N PRO A 359 4.06 12.81 -2.17
CA PRO A 359 2.59 12.87 -2.28
C PRO A 359 2.01 12.02 -3.43
N ASP A 360 2.78 11.79 -4.50
CA ASP A 360 2.39 10.93 -5.63
C ASP A 360 2.56 9.42 -5.36
N GLY A 361 3.00 9.05 -4.16
CA GLY A 361 3.26 7.69 -3.70
C GLY A 361 4.62 7.12 -4.11
N SER A 362 5.47 7.90 -4.80
CA SER A 362 6.83 7.47 -5.10
C SER A 362 7.71 7.48 -3.84
N ALA A 363 8.66 6.55 -3.78
CA ALA A 363 9.58 6.45 -2.65
C ALA A 363 10.62 7.58 -2.69
N ILE A 364 10.93 8.16 -1.53
CA ILE A 364 12.04 9.11 -1.37
C ILE A 364 13.34 8.31 -1.26
N SER A 365 14.36 8.64 -2.06
CA SER A 365 15.62 7.90 -2.03
C SER A 365 16.48 8.33 -0.84
N ASP A 366 17.33 7.42 -0.36
CA ASP A 366 18.29 7.72 0.70
C ASP A 366 19.19 8.90 0.32
N GLY A 367 19.14 9.97 1.12
CA GLY A 367 19.92 11.18 0.92
C GLY A 367 19.27 12.26 0.04
N ASP A 368 18.05 12.05 -0.44
CA ASP A 368 17.30 13.08 -1.19
C ASP A 368 16.86 14.23 -0.27
N LEU A 369 16.47 13.92 0.98
CA LEU A 369 16.03 14.93 1.94
C LEU A 369 17.17 15.90 2.31
N GLU A 370 16.85 17.19 2.30
CA GLU A 370 17.77 18.26 2.68
C GLU A 370 18.05 18.29 4.20
N LEU A 371 18.92 19.21 4.64
CA LEU A 371 19.38 19.34 6.03
C LEU A 371 18.24 19.28 7.06
N CYS A 372 17.10 19.92 6.81
CA CYS A 372 15.96 19.94 7.74
C CYS A 372 14.94 18.82 7.49
N ASN A 373 15.33 17.73 6.82
CA ASN A 373 14.47 16.59 6.48
C ASN A 373 13.29 16.95 5.55
N GLY A 374 13.55 17.72 4.49
CA GLY A 374 12.52 18.17 3.56
C GLY A 374 13.02 18.38 2.15
N LEU A 375 12.12 18.83 1.27
CA LEU A 375 12.32 19.03 -0.16
C LEU A 375 11.44 20.19 -0.67
N PRO A 376 11.78 20.81 -1.82
CA PRO A 376 10.89 21.75 -2.51
C PRO A 376 9.51 21.15 -2.83
N ASP A 377 8.49 22.01 -2.80
CA ASP A 377 7.09 21.64 -3.03
C ASP A 377 6.41 22.62 -3.99
N GLU A 378 5.57 22.11 -4.90
CA GLU A 378 4.91 22.94 -5.92
C GLU A 378 3.74 23.76 -5.35
N ASP A 379 3.00 23.22 -4.38
CA ASP A 379 1.85 23.87 -3.75
C ASP A 379 2.28 24.79 -2.60
N PHE A 380 3.29 24.35 -1.85
CA PHE A 380 3.68 24.93 -0.58
C PHE A 380 5.00 25.70 -0.66
N GLY A 381 5.76 25.56 -1.74
CA GLY A 381 7.13 26.04 -1.89
C GLY A 381 8.17 25.12 -1.26
N TYR A 382 7.85 24.49 -0.13
CA TYR A 382 8.67 23.49 0.56
C TYR A 382 7.79 22.55 1.40
N ARG A 383 8.27 21.34 1.65
CA ARG A 383 7.62 20.38 2.57
C ARG A 383 8.66 19.57 3.34
N TYR A 384 8.32 19.20 4.57
CA TYR A 384 9.07 18.24 5.38
C TYR A 384 8.56 16.82 5.16
N HIS A 385 9.39 15.84 5.46
CA HIS A 385 9.05 14.42 5.42
C HIS A 385 9.50 13.69 6.67
N LEU A 386 8.85 12.56 6.93
CA LEU A 386 9.38 11.54 7.83
C LEU A 386 10.50 10.75 7.15
N SER A 387 11.39 10.19 7.95
CA SER A 387 12.44 9.30 7.50
C SER A 387 12.71 8.17 8.50
N ASN A 388 13.25 7.04 8.03
CA ASN A 388 13.63 5.91 8.89
C ASN A 388 15.03 6.08 9.51
N ALA A 389 15.80 7.05 9.02
CA ALA A 389 17.11 7.42 9.55
C ALA A 389 17.03 8.83 10.17
N PRO A 390 17.95 9.18 11.10
CA PRO A 390 18.03 10.52 11.64
C PRO A 390 18.04 11.56 10.52
N PRO A 391 17.29 12.67 10.67
CA PRO A 391 16.64 13.12 11.90
C PRO A 391 15.22 12.56 12.19
N TYR A 392 14.73 11.59 11.42
CA TYR A 392 13.41 10.91 11.54
C TYR A 392 12.18 11.78 11.25
N VAL A 393 12.22 13.03 11.70
CA VAL A 393 11.32 14.16 11.45
C VAL A 393 12.19 15.37 11.11
N PHE A 394 11.60 16.55 10.90
CA PHE A 394 12.38 17.76 10.64
C PHE A 394 13.15 18.22 11.89
N GLN A 395 14.45 18.48 11.73
CA GLN A 395 15.34 18.96 12.81
C GLN A 395 15.57 20.47 12.84
N CYS A 396 15.03 21.19 11.85
CA CYS A 396 15.06 22.64 11.79
C CYS A 396 13.93 23.18 10.93
N LEU A 397 13.72 24.50 11.02
CA LEU A 397 12.77 25.23 10.19
C LEU A 397 13.52 25.99 9.08
N VAL A 398 13.13 25.79 7.82
CA VAL A 398 13.72 26.48 6.66
C VAL A 398 13.03 27.81 6.36
N GLY A 399 11.83 28.02 6.87
CA GLY A 399 11.09 29.27 6.72
C GLY A 399 11.28 30.25 7.88
N GLU A 400 10.87 31.50 7.65
CA GLU A 400 10.87 32.56 8.64
C GLU A 400 9.87 32.28 9.77
N VAL A 401 10.38 32.14 10.98
CA VAL A 401 9.57 31.91 12.20
C VAL A 401 9.75 33.04 13.21
N ASN A 402 8.66 33.42 13.89
CA ASN A 402 8.72 34.31 15.03
C ASN A 402 8.86 33.48 16.33
N THR A 403 10.09 33.30 16.79
CA THR A 403 10.37 32.45 17.96
C THR A 403 9.79 32.99 19.26
N ALA A 404 9.41 34.28 19.33
CA ALA A 404 8.86 34.91 20.52
C ALA A 404 7.40 34.50 20.83
N ILE A 405 6.68 33.94 19.86
CA ILE A 405 5.26 33.53 20.02
C ILE A 405 5.06 32.02 20.10
N LEU A 406 6.15 31.24 20.00
CA LEU A 406 6.03 29.78 19.96
C LEU A 406 5.58 29.24 21.31
N PRO A 407 4.61 28.31 21.32
CA PRO A 407 4.05 27.78 22.56
C PRO A 407 5.10 26.93 23.27
N ARG A 408 5.12 27.03 24.59
CA ARG A 408 5.91 26.17 25.47
C ARG A 408 4.99 25.64 26.56
N VAL A 409 5.05 24.35 26.82
CA VAL A 409 4.36 23.79 27.97
C VAL A 409 5.21 24.04 29.20
N ALA A 410 4.70 24.87 30.11
CA ALA A 410 5.37 25.12 31.38
C ALA A 410 5.27 23.88 32.28
N PRO A 411 6.32 23.57 33.07
CA PRO A 411 6.22 22.57 34.13
C PRO A 411 5.05 22.86 35.07
N LEU A 412 4.40 21.81 35.59
CA LEU A 412 3.33 22.00 36.57
C LEU A 412 3.85 22.73 37.81
N SER A 413 3.01 23.60 38.34
CA SER A 413 3.29 24.42 39.52
C SER A 413 2.68 23.83 40.80
N GLY A 414 3.25 24.14 41.96
CA GLY A 414 2.82 23.57 43.24
C GLY A 414 3.67 22.37 43.67
N GLY A 415 3.32 21.76 44.81
CA GLY A 415 4.09 20.66 45.40
C GLY A 415 5.41 21.08 46.07
N GLY A 416 6.19 20.09 46.51
CA GLY A 416 7.58 20.26 46.95
C GLY A 416 8.55 20.18 45.76
N ASP A 417 9.84 20.42 45.99
CA ASP A 417 10.87 20.23 44.94
C ASP A 417 10.82 18.78 44.44
N ARG A 418 10.37 18.60 43.18
CA ARG A 418 10.72 17.41 42.41
C ARG A 418 12.24 17.41 42.35
N GLY A 419 12.86 16.28 42.69
CA GLY A 419 14.32 16.20 42.75
C GLY A 419 14.99 16.56 41.42
N ASP A 420 16.28 16.27 41.29
CA ASP A 420 17.08 16.63 40.09
C ASP A 420 16.53 16.03 38.76
N LEU A 421 15.48 15.17 38.80
CA LEU A 421 14.87 14.45 37.67
C LEU A 421 15.92 13.88 36.70
N ARG A 422 17.09 13.52 37.25
CA ARG A 422 18.18 12.93 36.48
C ARG A 422 17.75 11.53 36.09
N PRO A 423 17.65 11.23 34.79
CA PRO A 423 17.31 9.90 34.33
C PRO A 423 18.26 8.85 34.93
N PRO A 424 17.80 7.60 35.13
CA PRO A 424 18.66 6.50 35.51
C PRO A 424 19.85 6.31 34.57
N ALA A 425 20.95 5.84 35.14
CA ALA A 425 22.11 5.42 34.36
C ALA A 425 21.86 4.03 33.75
N GLY A 426 21.28 4.00 32.55
CA GLY A 426 21.05 2.79 31.76
C GLY A 426 19.58 2.34 31.71
N ASP A 427 19.36 1.18 31.10
CA ASP A 427 18.03 0.71 30.75
C ASP A 427 17.20 0.26 31.96
N VAL A 428 15.89 0.46 31.86
CA VAL A 428 14.85 -0.05 32.77
C VAL A 428 14.13 -1.24 32.13
N GLN A 429 13.45 -2.03 32.96
CA GLN A 429 12.71 -3.23 32.55
C GLN A 429 11.24 -3.09 32.92
N ASN A 430 10.37 -3.82 32.21
CA ASN A 430 8.93 -3.90 32.49
C ASN A 430 8.26 -2.51 32.63
N LEU A 431 8.72 -1.52 31.85
CA LEU A 431 8.09 -0.21 31.88
C LEU A 431 6.67 -0.34 31.35
N THR A 432 5.71 0.11 32.14
CA THR A 432 4.30 0.16 31.77
C THR A 432 3.71 1.52 32.09
N HIS A 433 2.82 1.99 31.23
CA HIS A 433 1.97 3.14 31.47
C HIS A 433 0.50 2.75 31.34
N THR A 434 -0.30 3.16 32.33
CA THR A 434 -1.72 2.85 32.42
C THR A 434 -2.52 4.07 32.84
N ILE A 435 -3.78 4.12 32.38
CA ILE A 435 -4.77 5.11 32.82
C ILE A 435 -5.94 4.36 33.42
N ASP A 436 -6.22 4.60 34.70
CA ASP A 436 -7.38 4.04 35.38
C ASP A 436 -8.66 4.80 35.01
N SER A 437 -9.83 4.22 35.32
CA SER A 437 -11.14 4.82 34.98
C SER A 437 -11.45 6.13 35.70
N ASP A 438 -10.73 6.47 36.77
CA ASP A 438 -10.78 7.76 37.45
C ASP A 438 -9.78 8.79 36.89
N GLY A 439 -9.08 8.43 35.81
CA GLY A 439 -8.07 9.24 35.14
C GLY A 439 -6.70 9.21 35.81
N LYS A 440 -6.48 8.36 36.82
CA LYS A 440 -5.15 8.17 37.39
C LYS A 440 -4.19 7.59 36.34
N ARG A 441 -3.12 8.32 36.08
CA ARG A 441 -2.03 7.92 35.19
C ARG A 441 -0.90 7.35 36.03
N THR A 442 -0.40 6.18 35.65
CA THR A 442 0.70 5.52 36.35
C THR A 442 1.72 5.06 35.32
N MET A 443 2.97 5.48 35.49
CA MET A 443 4.12 4.86 34.85
C MET A 443 4.89 4.07 35.91
N SER A 444 5.19 2.80 35.65
CA SER A 444 5.97 1.94 36.55
C SER A 444 7.07 1.21 35.79
N TYR A 445 8.20 0.93 36.43
CA TYR A 445 9.34 0.25 35.81
C TYR A 445 10.25 -0.38 36.87
N ASP A 446 11.02 -1.38 36.46
CA ASP A 446 12.00 -2.06 37.28
C ASP A 446 13.41 -1.62 36.92
N TYR A 447 14.23 -1.35 37.94
CA TYR A 447 15.63 -1.03 37.78
C TYR A 447 16.46 -1.66 38.90
N GLN A 448 17.46 -2.45 38.52
CA GLN A 448 18.35 -3.16 39.45
C GLN A 448 17.62 -4.01 40.51
N GLY A 449 16.47 -4.60 40.15
CA GLY A 449 15.67 -5.46 41.03
C GLY A 449 14.70 -4.72 41.95
N GLU A 450 14.64 -3.39 41.86
CA GLU A 450 13.68 -2.55 42.57
C GLU A 450 12.63 -1.99 41.61
N ASN A 451 11.39 -1.88 42.08
CA ASN A 451 10.30 -1.26 41.33
C ASN A 451 10.15 0.23 41.69
N TYR A 452 9.95 1.04 40.67
CA TYR A 452 9.79 2.49 40.70
C TYR A 452 8.52 2.90 39.94
N TYR A 453 8.00 4.08 40.26
CA TYR A 453 6.77 4.58 39.64
C TYR A 453 6.61 6.09 39.75
N VAL A 454 5.79 6.63 38.86
CA VAL A 454 5.30 8.01 38.86
C VAL A 454 3.79 7.97 38.64
N THR A 455 3.03 8.71 39.43
CA THR A 455 1.58 8.78 39.32
C THR A 455 1.04 10.18 39.37
N TYR A 456 -0.01 10.42 38.57
CA TYR A 456 -0.86 11.59 38.66
C TYR A 456 -2.32 11.17 38.72
N THR A 457 -3.00 11.57 39.80
CA THR A 457 -4.43 11.38 39.96
C THR A 457 -5.13 12.73 39.81
N PRO A 458 -6.09 12.91 38.88
CA PRO A 458 -6.85 14.15 38.78
C PRO A 458 -7.44 14.55 40.13
N SER A 459 -7.18 15.78 40.56
CA SER A 459 -7.66 16.29 41.84
C SER A 459 -9.18 16.45 41.81
N LYS A 460 -9.84 15.99 42.87
CA LYS A 460 -11.30 16.14 43.02
C LYS A 460 -11.72 17.53 43.49
N SER A 461 -10.78 18.32 44.01
CA SER A 461 -11.04 19.63 44.62
C SER A 461 -10.66 20.81 43.73
N GLN A 462 -9.76 20.62 42.77
CA GLN A 462 -9.26 21.69 41.90
C GLN A 462 -9.12 21.17 40.46
N ALA A 463 -9.72 21.89 39.51
CA ALA A 463 -9.56 21.60 38.09
C ALA A 463 -8.10 21.78 37.66
N ASN A 464 -7.63 20.96 36.71
CA ASN A 464 -6.27 20.98 36.17
C ASN A 464 -5.16 20.82 37.21
N CYS A 465 -5.50 20.27 38.38
CA CYS A 465 -4.56 19.87 39.40
C CYS A 465 -4.54 18.35 39.53
N TYR A 466 -3.41 17.81 39.95
CA TYR A 466 -3.17 16.39 40.10
C TYR A 466 -2.51 16.10 41.44
N ASP A 467 -3.05 15.13 42.15
CA ASP A 467 -2.37 14.51 43.29
C ASP A 467 -1.28 13.60 42.73
N PHE A 468 -0.03 13.94 43.07
CA PHE A 468 1.18 13.32 42.57
C PHE A 468 1.81 12.43 43.63
N GLU A 469 2.28 11.28 43.20
CA GLU A 469 3.17 10.43 43.99
C GLU A 469 4.22 9.78 43.08
N MET A 470 5.48 9.83 43.50
CA MET A 470 6.61 9.28 42.75
C MET A 470 7.58 8.57 43.69
N LYS A 471 7.98 7.36 43.31
CA LYS A 471 9.15 6.67 43.83
C LYS A 471 10.09 6.46 42.65
N ALA A 472 11.16 7.24 42.58
CA ALA A 472 12.03 7.27 41.42
C ALA A 472 13.52 7.28 41.77
N ILE A 473 14.35 6.98 40.79
CA ILE A 473 15.80 6.84 40.95
C ILE A 473 16.42 8.21 41.16
N SER A 474 15.93 9.24 40.45
CA SER A 474 16.33 10.64 40.61
C SER A 474 16.18 11.17 42.04
N ASN A 475 15.34 10.56 42.87
CA ASN A 475 15.16 10.88 44.29
C ASN A 475 15.68 9.79 45.24
N ASN A 476 16.66 8.99 44.82
CA ASN A 476 17.25 7.90 45.61
C ASN A 476 16.20 6.91 46.16
N GLY A 477 15.10 6.70 45.44
CA GLY A 477 14.01 5.82 45.83
C GLY A 477 13.13 6.32 46.98
N ALA A 478 13.31 7.56 47.44
CA ALA A 478 12.40 8.16 48.42
C ALA A 478 11.09 8.58 47.74
N ILE A 479 9.97 8.33 48.44
CA ILE A 479 8.64 8.69 47.95
C ILE A 479 8.47 10.21 48.06
N GLN A 480 8.10 10.84 46.95
CA GLN A 480 7.67 12.24 46.87
C GLN A 480 6.18 12.30 46.64
N THR A 481 5.51 13.23 47.31
CA THR A 481 4.09 13.52 47.10
C THR A 481 3.85 15.01 46.99
N GLY A 482 2.75 15.39 46.35
CA GLY A 482 2.33 16.78 46.26
C GLY A 482 1.06 16.94 45.46
N THR A 483 0.57 18.17 45.37
CA THR A 483 -0.49 18.54 44.41
C THR A 483 0.13 19.53 43.44
N TYR A 484 0.06 19.21 42.15
CA TYR A 484 0.63 20.01 41.07
C TYR A 484 -0.47 20.44 40.12
N CYS A 485 -0.42 21.68 39.67
CA CYS A 485 -1.46 22.31 38.85
C CYS A 485 -0.86 22.92 37.59
N ARG A 486 -1.67 22.93 36.53
CA ARG A 486 -1.37 23.63 35.29
C ARG A 486 -2.06 24.99 35.24
#